data_AF-A0A1T4WUK8-F1
#
_entry.id   AF-A0A1T4WUK8-F1
#
_cell.length_a   1.000
_cell.length_b   1.000
_cell.length_c   1.000
_cell.angle_alpha   90.00
_cell.angle_beta   90.00
_cell.angle_gamma   90.00
#
_symmetry.space_group_name_H-M   'P 1'
#
loop_
_entity.id
_entity.type
_entity.pdbx_description
1 polymer ?
#
loop_
_entity_poly.entity_id
_entity_poly.type
_entity_poly.pdbx_seq_one_letter_code
_entity_poly.pdbx_strand_id
1 'polypeptide(L)' 'MLAEFWMWITDLGNSKMVALVIFFTTFVGIVLYVYSNKARSERLESYRYVPFLDDDEYKPQEVSPKQGEK' A
#
# COMPACT_ATOMS: atom_id res chain seq x y z
N MET A 1 -0.16 -37.88 5.55
CA MET A 1 0.21 -36.46 5.72
C MET A 1 -0.25 -35.59 4.54
N LEU A 2 0.52 -35.41 3.45
CA LEU A 2 0.14 -34.48 2.36
C LEU A 2 -1.07 -34.98 1.54
N ALA A 3 -1.15 -36.27 1.23
CA ALA A 3 -2.27 -36.84 0.46
C ALA A 3 -3.62 -36.72 1.22
N GLU A 4 -3.61 -36.93 2.53
CA GLU A 4 -4.79 -36.78 3.40
C GLU A 4 -5.24 -35.32 3.47
N PHE A 5 -4.29 -34.37 3.51
CA PHE A 5 -4.58 -32.95 3.46
C PHE A 5 -5.26 -32.54 2.14
N TRP A 6 -4.75 -33.02 1.00
CA TRP A 6 -5.37 -32.76 -0.30
C TRP A 6 -6.78 -33.35 -0.39
N MET A 7 -6.97 -34.59 0.08
CA MET A 7 -8.30 -35.21 0.12
C MET A 7 -9.27 -34.41 1.01
N TRP A 8 -8.83 -33.95 2.17
CA TRP A 8 -9.63 -33.13 3.08
C TRP A 8 -10.07 -31.79 2.45
N ILE A 9 -9.18 -31.12 1.70
CA ILE A 9 -9.51 -29.87 0.98
C ILE A 9 -10.54 -30.12 -0.13
N THR A 10 -10.40 -31.22 -0.86
CA THR A 10 -11.29 -31.55 -1.98
C THR A 10 -12.63 -32.14 -1.53
N ASP A 11 -12.76 -32.52 -0.26
CA ASP A 11 -14.00 -33.00 0.32
C ASP A 11 -15.03 -31.86 0.43
N LEU A 12 -16.14 -32.01 -0.28
CA LEU A 12 -17.22 -31.03 -0.33
C LEU A 12 -17.85 -30.79 1.05
N GLY A 13 -17.79 -31.77 1.97
CA GLY A 13 -18.23 -31.62 3.35
C GLY A 13 -17.44 -30.55 4.12
N ASN A 14 -16.17 -30.36 3.77
CA ASN A 14 -15.29 -29.38 4.41
C ASN A 14 -15.23 -28.03 3.67
N SER A 15 -15.99 -27.88 2.58
CA SER A 15 -16.00 -26.68 1.73
C SER A 15 -16.17 -25.37 2.51
N LYS A 16 -17.01 -25.36 3.55
CA LYS A 16 -17.22 -24.19 4.43
C LYS A 16 -15.95 -23.81 5.20
N MET A 17 -15.24 -24.81 5.73
CA MET A 17 -14.00 -24.60 6.49
C MET A 17 -12.88 -24.16 5.55
N VAL A 18 -12.75 -24.81 4.39
CA VAL A 18 -11.75 -24.45 3.37
C VAL A 18 -11.97 -23.01 2.90
N ALA A 19 -13.21 -22.64 2.58
CA ALA A 19 -13.55 -21.27 2.20
C ALA A 19 -13.15 -20.27 3.30
N LEU A 20 -13.48 -20.55 4.56
CA LEU A 20 -13.13 -19.69 5.69
C LEU A 20 -11.61 -19.48 5.79
N VAL A 21 -10.82 -20.57 5.72
CA VAL A 21 -9.35 -20.48 5.79
C VAL A 21 -8.80 -19.65 4.64
N ILE A 22 -9.26 -19.88 3.41
CA ILE A 22 -8.83 -19.11 2.24
C ILE A 22 -9.22 -17.62 2.39
N PHE A 23 -10.46 -17.31 2.72
CA PHE A 23 -10.92 -15.92 2.88
C PHE A 23 -10.18 -15.21 4.02
N PHE A 24 -9.95 -15.88 5.14
CA PHE A 24 -9.25 -15.28 6.27
C PHE A 24 -7.77 -15.04 5.97
N THR A 25 -7.07 -16.04 5.42
CA THR A 25 -5.65 -15.91 5.07
C THR A 25 -5.42 -14.90 3.96
N THR A 26 -6.30 -14.85 2.95
CA THR A 26 -6.24 -13.82 1.91
C THR A 26 -6.49 -12.43 2.47
N PHE A 27 -7.48 -12.26 3.36
CA PHE A 27 -7.72 -10.98 4.04
C PHE A 27 -6.50 -10.51 4.84
N VAL A 28 -5.97 -11.37 5.71
CA VAL A 28 -4.76 -11.06 6.50
C VAL A 28 -3.57 -10.78 5.58
N GLY A 29 -3.41 -11.56 4.51
CA GLY A 29 -2.37 -11.35 3.51
C GLY A 29 -2.46 -9.99 2.81
N ILE A 30 -3.67 -9.54 2.46
CA ILE A 30 -3.90 -8.20 1.89
C ILE A 30 -3.57 -7.11 2.91
N VAL A 31 -4.03 -7.25 4.16
CA VAL A 31 -3.71 -6.30 5.23
C VAL A 31 -2.19 -6.19 5.40
N LEU A 32 -1.50 -7.32 5.52
CA LEU A 32 -0.04 -7.33 5.61
C LEU A 32 0.61 -6.72 4.36
N TYR A 33 0.15 -7.03 3.15
CA TYR A 33 0.69 -6.43 1.93
C TYR A 33 0.54 -4.91 1.89
N VAL A 34 -0.64 -4.40 2.26
CA VAL A 34 -0.94 -2.96 2.25
C VAL A 34 -0.14 -2.21 3.32
N TYR A 35 -0.08 -2.74 4.54
CA TYR A 35 0.49 -2.04 5.68
C TYR A 35 1.98 -2.34 5.91
N SER A 36 2.52 -3.45 5.40
CA SER A 36 3.94 -3.76 5.54
C SER A 36 4.83 -2.88 4.65
N ASN A 37 4.30 -2.27 3.59
CA ASN A 37 5.08 -1.41 2.70
C ASN A 37 5.21 0.03 3.24
N LYS A 38 6.10 0.23 4.22
CA LYS A 38 6.42 1.55 4.79
C LYS A 38 6.93 2.56 3.75
N ALA A 39 7.58 2.12 2.68
CA ALA A 39 8.15 3.02 1.66
C ALA A 39 7.09 3.88 0.95
N ARG A 40 5.83 3.42 0.87
CA ARG A 40 4.73 4.22 0.31
C ARG A 40 4.25 5.31 1.28
N SER A 41 4.43 5.10 2.58
CA SER A 41 4.03 6.04 3.64
C SER A 41 5.00 7.22 3.76
N GLU A 42 6.29 6.99 3.50
CA GLU A 42 7.33 8.04 3.56
C GLU A 42 7.10 9.18 2.55
N ARG A 43 6.60 8.86 1.35
CA ARG A 43 6.19 9.86 0.36
C ARG A 43 4.94 10.65 0.76
N LEU A 44 4.15 10.15 1.71
CA LEU A 44 3.00 10.89 2.26
C LEU A 44 3.43 11.78 3.42
N GLU A 45 4.47 11.37 4.18
CA GLU A 45 5.06 12.21 5.22
C GLU A 45 5.81 13.43 4.66
N SER A 46 6.37 13.37 3.45
CA SER A 46 7.02 14.53 2.81
C SER A 46 6.08 15.72 2.59
N TYR A 47 4.76 15.52 2.65
CA TYR A 47 3.75 16.58 2.55
C TYR A 47 3.13 16.99 3.90
N ARG A 48 3.59 16.42 5.04
CA ARG A 48 3.02 16.75 6.37
C ARG A 48 3.26 18.21 6.77
N TYR A 49 4.33 18.82 6.27
CA TYR A 49 4.73 20.19 6.60
C TYR A 49 4.64 21.13 5.40
N VAL A 50 3.63 20.97 4.54
CA VAL A 50 3.36 21.99 3.52
C VAL A 50 2.87 23.22 4.27
N PRO A 51 3.61 24.34 4.24
CA PRO A 51 3.12 25.57 4.84
C PRO A 51 1.80 25.94 4.15
N PHE A 52 0.81 26.35 4.94
CA PHE A 52 -0.37 26.99 4.36
C PHE A 52 0.12 28.23 3.63
N LEU A 53 0.10 28.18 2.29
CA LEU A 53 0.17 29.40 1.51
C LEU A 53 -1.18 30.07 1.77
N ASP A 54 -1.19 31.11 2.59
CA ASP A 54 -2.32 32.04 2.58
C ASP A 54 -2.56 32.42 1.11
N ASP A 55 -3.83 32.47 0.67
CA ASP A 55 -4.25 32.57 -0.75
C ASP A 55 -3.60 33.76 -1.52
N ASP A 56 -2.89 34.65 -0.81
CA ASP A 56 -2.21 35.84 -1.31
C ASP A 56 -0.76 35.61 -1.81
N GLU A 57 -0.16 34.41 -1.63
CA GLU A 57 1.27 34.16 -1.94
C GLU A 57 1.57 33.33 -3.21
N TYR A 58 0.58 33.01 -4.05
CA TYR A 58 0.84 32.36 -5.34
C TYR A 58 1.50 33.32 -6.34
N LYS A 59 2.83 33.44 -6.29
CA LYS A 59 3.65 33.95 -7.38
C LYS A 59 4.20 32.76 -8.17
N PRO A 60 3.80 32.57 -9.45
CA PRO A 60 4.42 31.55 -10.30
C PRO A 60 5.94 31.79 -10.32
N GLN A 61 6.72 30.80 -9.90
CA GLN A 61 8.17 30.88 -10.03
C GLN A 61 8.53 30.80 -11.52
N GLU A 62 8.89 31.95 -12.10
CA GLU A 62 9.57 32.01 -13.38
C GLU A 62 10.96 31.38 -13.24
N VAL A 63 11.14 30.22 -13.85
CA VAL A 63 12.42 29.52 -13.90
C VAL A 63 13.34 30.29 -14.86
N SER A 64 14.13 31.23 -14.36
CA SER A 64 15.16 31.91 -15.15
C SER A 64 16.44 31.03 -15.24
N PRO A 65 16.98 30.79 -16.45
CA PRO A 65 18.17 29.97 -16.63
C PRO A 65 19.39 30.67 -16.02
N LYS A 66 20.14 29.97 -15.15
CA LYS A 66 21.40 30.48 -14.62
C LYS A 66 22.45 30.55 -15.73
N GLN A 67 22.58 31.72 -16.34
CA GLN A 67 23.74 32.10 -17.13
C GLN A 67 24.87 32.49 -16.17
N GLY A 68 25.77 31.55 -15.90
CA GLY A 68 27.04 31.83 -15.23
C GLY A 68 28.00 32.44 -16.25
N GLU A 69 28.37 33.72 -16.05
CA GLU A 69 29.51 34.34 -16.71
C GLU A 69 30.44 34.96 -15.64
N LYS A 70 31.67 34.41 -15.63
CA LYS A 70 32.96 34.91 -15.11
C LYS A 70 33.19 34.94 -13.61
#